data_AF-E9FGB9-F1
#
_entry.id   AF-E9FGB9-F1
#
_cell.length_a   1.000
_cell.length_b   1.000
_cell.length_c   1.000
_cell.angle_alpha   90.00
_cell.angle_beta   90.00
_cell.angle_gamma   90.00
#
_symmetry.space_group_name_H-M   'P 1'
#
loop_
_entity.id
_entity.type
_entity.pdbx_description
1 polymer ?
#
loop_
_entity_poly.entity_id
_entity_poly.type
_entity_poly.pdbx_seq_one_letter_code
_entity_poly.pdbx_strand_id
1 'polypeptide(L)'
;MSKDKKKESNQKQELSEWQKRNQEYLKKKAEEEAALAEEKEKEKQARKEANSKLLEESKKSSSESDEEASSPSKELSEKEEKSQKDDRKVKEGKEKKKKEKPEKPAKPKIAPVHIWRAVSILVPSVLVLLLSVYLLTPLSTIKNIEVKGNSNTQADDIKQASGIQDSDYTLALLLDKETYAERIKSNHWIESAKINYQFPTNFTIEVKEFDIVGYYVSGEEYYPILSSGTVE
;
A
#
# COMPACT_ATOMS: atom_id res chain seq x y z
N MET A 1 67.70 40.09 26.49
CA MET A 1 67.25 39.92 27.90
C MET A 1 65.77 39.61 27.82
N SER A 2 65.33 38.35 27.76
CA SER A 2 65.22 37.34 28.83
C SER A 2 64.26 37.72 29.96
N LYS A 3 63.31 36.80 30.20
CA LYS A 3 62.38 36.62 31.34
C LYS A 3 61.03 37.36 31.21
N ASP A 4 59.83 36.78 31.34
CA ASP A 4 59.34 35.51 31.92
C ASP A 4 58.05 35.11 31.16
N LYS A 5 57.87 33.92 30.57
CA LYS A 5 57.49 32.62 31.16
C LYS A 5 56.42 32.63 32.29
N LYS A 6 55.24 32.14 31.89
CA LYS A 6 54.41 31.14 32.59
C LYS A 6 53.51 31.61 33.74
N LYS A 7 52.21 31.70 33.45
CA LYS A 7 51.14 31.32 34.38
C LYS A 7 50.11 30.45 33.66
N GLU A 8 50.34 29.15 33.69
CA GLU A 8 49.25 28.16 33.67
C GLU A 8 48.59 28.21 35.05
N SER A 9 47.28 28.45 35.09
CA SER A 9 46.43 28.01 36.19
C SER A 9 45.08 27.60 35.61
N ASN A 10 45.05 26.36 35.12
CA ASN A 10 43.97 25.38 35.27
C ASN A 10 42.58 25.97 35.65
N GLN A 11 41.91 26.62 34.70
CA GLN A 11 40.47 26.75 34.76
C GLN A 11 39.91 25.59 33.96
N LYS A 12 39.39 24.57 34.65
CA LYS A 12 38.43 23.63 34.08
C LYS A 12 37.38 24.46 33.35
N GLN A 13 37.45 24.52 32.03
CA GLN A 13 36.34 25.00 31.22
C GLN A 13 35.21 24.03 31.49
N GLU A 14 34.30 24.42 32.38
CA GLU A 14 33.04 23.73 32.54
C GLU A 14 32.40 23.71 31.15
N LEU A 15 32.29 22.51 30.58
CA LEU A 15 31.66 22.29 29.28
C LEU A 15 30.33 23.05 29.28
N SER A 16 30.05 23.76 28.19
CA SER A 16 28.80 24.50 28.02
C SER A 16 27.62 23.55 28.32
N GLU A 17 26.57 24.07 28.97
CA GLU A 17 25.32 23.33 29.20
C GLU A 17 24.77 22.67 27.93
N TRP A 18 25.09 23.23 26.76
CA TRP A 18 24.78 22.62 25.47
C TRP A 18 25.63 21.39 25.14
N GLN A 19 26.94 21.42 25.40
CA GLN A 19 27.84 20.28 25.18
C GLN A 19 27.50 19.09 26.10
N LYS A 20 27.14 19.37 27.36
CA LYS A 20 26.67 18.34 28.31
C LYS A 20 25.41 17.66 27.76
N ARG A 21 24.41 18.44 27.33
CA ARG A 21 23.17 17.90 26.75
C ARG A 21 23.37 17.16 25.43
N ASN A 22 24.31 17.59 24.60
CA ASN A 22 24.61 16.88 23.35
C ASN A 22 25.24 15.51 23.62
N GLN A 23 26.19 15.43 24.57
CA GLN A 23 26.77 14.16 24.98
C GLN A 23 25.72 13.23 25.60
N GLU A 24 24.82 13.76 26.43
CA GLU A 24 23.68 13.01 26.96
C GLU A 24 22.73 12.53 25.86
N TYR A 25 22.44 13.37 24.87
CA TYR A 25 21.61 13.02 23.72
C TYR A 25 22.22 11.87 22.91
N LEU A 26 23.53 11.93 22.62
CA LEU A 26 24.24 10.88 21.90
C LEU A 26 24.26 9.57 22.68
N LYS A 27 24.52 9.63 24.00
CA LYS A 27 24.46 8.44 24.87
C LYS A 27 23.07 7.82 24.90
N LYS A 28 22.03 8.63 25.07
CA LYS A 28 20.65 8.17 25.11
C LYS A 28 20.20 7.56 23.77
N LYS A 29 20.62 8.17 22.65
CA LYS A 29 20.35 7.65 21.32
C LYS A 29 21.03 6.30 21.08
N ALA A 30 22.28 6.16 21.51
CA ALA A 30 23.00 4.88 21.44
C ALA A 30 22.37 3.80 22.34
N GLU A 31 21.90 4.15 23.53
CA GLU A 31 21.20 3.23 24.44
C GLU A 31 19.83 2.79 23.86
N GLU A 32 19.08 3.70 23.27
CA GLU A 32 17.81 3.41 22.59
C GLU A 32 18.01 2.49 21.38
N GLU A 33 19.04 2.74 20.57
CA GLU A 33 19.37 1.91 19.41
C GLU A 33 19.86 0.52 19.83
N ALA A 34 20.66 0.42 20.90
CA ALA A 34 21.08 -0.86 21.47
C ALA A 34 19.90 -1.66 22.04
N ALA A 35 18.98 -1.01 22.76
CA ALA A 35 17.77 -1.66 23.27
C ALA A 35 16.86 -2.17 22.14
N LEU A 36 16.70 -1.38 21.07
CA LEU A 36 15.92 -1.76 19.89
C LEU A 36 16.59 -2.91 19.13
N ALA A 37 17.92 -2.96 19.08
CA ALA A 37 18.67 -4.08 18.50
C ALA A 37 18.50 -5.36 19.32
N GLU A 38 18.55 -5.28 20.66
CA GLU A 38 18.34 -6.41 21.56
C GLU A 38 16.90 -6.96 21.47
N GLU A 39 15.90 -6.08 21.36
CA GLU A 39 14.51 -6.47 21.16
C GLU A 39 14.32 -7.18 19.81
N LYS A 40 14.91 -6.66 18.73
CA LYS A 40 14.88 -7.30 17.41
C LYS A 40 15.59 -8.65 17.40
N GLU A 41 16.67 -8.81 18.17
CA GLU A 41 17.37 -10.09 18.27
C GLU A 41 16.55 -11.13 19.04
N LYS A 42 15.92 -10.72 20.15
CA LYS A 42 14.96 -11.54 20.91
C LYS A 42 13.77 -11.96 20.07
N GLU A 43 13.20 -11.06 19.26
CA GLU A 43 12.10 -11.37 18.35
C GLU A 43 12.53 -12.39 17.28
N LYS A 44 13.73 -12.22 16.70
CA LYS A 44 14.29 -13.18 15.73
C LYS A 44 14.55 -14.55 16.34
N GLN A 45 15.04 -14.62 17.58
CA GLN A 45 15.25 -15.87 18.31
C GLN A 45 13.90 -16.55 18.59
N ALA A 46 12.91 -15.81 19.10
CA ALA A 46 11.56 -16.33 19.34
C ALA A 46 10.89 -16.85 18.05
N ARG A 47 11.07 -16.16 16.91
CA ARG A 47 10.59 -16.64 15.61
C ARG A 47 11.27 -17.93 15.16
N LYS A 48 12.59 -18.06 15.38
CA LYS A 48 13.32 -19.29 15.05
C LYS A 48 12.87 -20.47 15.91
N GLU A 49 12.68 -20.26 17.20
CA GLU A 49 12.18 -21.28 18.13
C GLU A 49 10.73 -21.71 17.81
N ALA A 50 9.87 -20.77 17.43
CA ALA A 50 8.51 -21.06 17.00
C ALA A 50 8.49 -21.86 15.68
N ASN A 51 9.36 -21.51 14.73
CA ASN A 51 9.45 -22.21 13.46
C ASN A 51 10.02 -23.63 13.63
N SER A 52 11.02 -23.82 14.51
CA SER A 52 11.54 -25.16 14.81
C SER A 52 10.51 -26.06 15.50
N LYS A 53 9.67 -25.52 16.38
CA LYS A 53 8.57 -26.28 17.01
C LYS A 53 7.49 -26.70 16.01
N LEU A 54 7.12 -25.81 15.08
CA LEU A 54 6.20 -26.14 13.98
C LEU A 54 6.74 -27.26 13.07
N LEU A 55 8.06 -27.29 12.88
CA LEU A 55 8.72 -28.27 12.03
C LEU A 55 8.88 -29.64 12.73
N GLU A 56 8.99 -29.67 14.07
CA GLU A 56 8.90 -30.90 14.86
C GLU A 56 7.46 -31.45 14.91
N GLU A 57 6.45 -30.59 15.04
CA GLU A 57 5.04 -30.99 15.05
C GLU A 57 4.60 -31.53 13.69
N SER A 58 5.12 -30.96 12.60
CA SER A 58 4.90 -31.46 11.23
C SER A 58 5.60 -32.79 10.95
N LYS A 59 6.72 -33.09 11.62
CA LYS A 59 7.41 -34.39 11.50
C LYS A 59 6.80 -35.50 12.37
N LYS A 60 6.02 -35.15 13.40
CA LYS A 60 5.25 -36.12 14.21
C LYS A 60 3.89 -36.49 13.59
N SER A 61 3.41 -35.70 12.63
CA SER A 61 2.13 -35.88 11.93
C SER A 61 2.22 -36.74 10.64
N SER A 62 3.41 -37.14 10.21
CA SER A 62 3.63 -37.90 8.95
C SER A 62 4.10 -39.34 9.20
N SER A 63 3.43 -40.05 10.10
CA SER A 63 3.55 -41.51 10.24
C SER A 63 2.31 -42.07 10.95
N GLU A 64 1.23 -42.26 10.19
CA GLU A 64 0.18 -43.29 10.34
C GLU A 64 -1.12 -42.77 9.71
N SER A 65 -1.46 -43.28 8.52
CA SER A 65 -2.85 -43.45 8.04
C SER A 65 -2.83 -44.28 6.76
N ASP A 66 -3.16 -45.57 6.90
CA ASP A 66 -3.73 -46.39 5.83
C ASP A 66 -5.19 -46.74 6.20
N GLU A 67 -6.08 -46.44 5.25
CA GLU A 67 -7.34 -47.10 4.89
C GLU A 67 -8.60 -47.08 5.79
N GLU A 68 -9.64 -46.52 5.15
CA GLU A 68 -11.03 -47.03 5.00
C GLU A 68 -12.19 -46.61 5.92
N ALA A 69 -13.15 -45.97 5.24
CA ALA A 69 -14.61 -46.07 5.30
C ALA A 69 -15.38 -45.80 6.62
N SER A 70 -16.14 -44.69 6.64
CA SER A 70 -17.60 -44.70 6.43
C SER A 70 -18.25 -43.45 7.03
N SER A 71 -19.02 -42.72 6.22
CA SER A 71 -20.12 -41.82 6.64
C SER A 71 -21.25 -42.63 7.32
N PRO A 72 -22.33 -42.09 7.94
CA PRO A 72 -22.92 -40.75 7.72
C PRO A 72 -23.50 -39.94 8.92
N SER A 73 -23.64 -38.62 8.67
CA SER A 73 -24.74 -37.68 8.99
C SER A 73 -25.31 -37.54 10.41
N LYS A 74 -25.26 -36.31 10.98
CA LYS A 74 -26.47 -35.52 11.35
C LYS A 74 -26.17 -34.09 11.84
N GLU A 75 -27.18 -33.27 11.63
CA GLU A 75 -27.30 -31.80 11.63
C GLU A 75 -27.89 -31.25 12.95
N LEU A 76 -27.92 -29.91 13.08
CA LEU A 76 -28.68 -29.02 14.00
C LEU A 76 -28.06 -28.72 15.38
N SER A 77 -27.72 -27.45 15.64
CA SER A 77 -28.46 -26.44 16.44
C SER A 77 -28.39 -26.74 17.95
N GLU A 78 -28.22 -25.82 18.88
CA GLU A 78 -28.81 -24.49 19.01
C GLU A 78 -28.10 -23.71 20.12
N LYS A 79 -28.32 -22.41 20.06
CA LYS A 79 -27.98 -21.34 21.00
C LYS A 79 -29.04 -21.30 22.12
N GLU A 80 -28.65 -20.97 23.36
CA GLU A 80 -29.33 -20.08 24.33
C GLU A 80 -28.83 -20.35 25.77
N GLU A 81 -28.27 -19.32 26.44
CA GLU A 81 -28.87 -18.56 27.57
C GLU A 81 -28.79 -19.35 28.90
N LYS A 82 -28.50 -18.83 30.09
CA LYS A 82 -28.70 -17.52 30.68
C LYS A 82 -27.95 -17.49 32.02
N SER A 83 -27.56 -16.29 32.41
CA SER A 83 -27.17 -15.86 33.75
C SER A 83 -27.99 -16.45 34.90
N GLN A 84 -27.34 -16.70 36.03
CA GLN A 84 -27.87 -16.25 37.32
C GLN A 84 -26.77 -16.04 38.36
N LYS A 85 -27.02 -14.98 39.12
CA LYS A 85 -26.21 -14.31 40.13
C LYS A 85 -26.80 -14.70 41.47
N ASP A 86 -25.99 -15.11 42.44
CA ASP A 86 -26.41 -15.02 43.84
C ASP A 86 -25.23 -14.79 44.79
N ASP A 87 -25.51 -13.95 45.78
CA ASP A 87 -24.62 -13.29 46.73
C ASP A 87 -24.42 -14.16 47.99
N ARG A 88 -23.20 -14.19 48.55
CA ARG A 88 -22.95 -13.84 49.97
C ARG A 88 -21.50 -14.01 50.47
N LYS A 89 -20.98 -12.87 50.93
CA LYS A 89 -20.38 -12.63 52.26
C LYS A 89 -18.91 -12.98 52.51
N VAL A 90 -18.08 -11.95 52.34
CA VAL A 90 -17.14 -11.32 53.31
C VAL A 90 -16.27 -12.25 54.18
N LYS A 91 -14.95 -12.15 54.00
CA LYS A 91 -13.98 -12.04 55.10
C LYS A 91 -12.94 -10.96 54.80
N GLU A 92 -12.78 -10.08 55.78
CA GLU A 92 -11.88 -8.94 55.82
C GLU A 92 -10.40 -9.33 55.88
N GLY A 93 -9.56 -8.40 55.41
CA GLY A 93 -8.42 -7.93 56.19
C GLY A 93 -7.05 -8.55 55.90
N LYS A 94 -6.29 -7.91 55.00
CA LYS A 94 -4.91 -7.51 55.32
C LYS A 94 -4.41 -6.42 54.38
N GLU A 95 -4.19 -5.28 55.00
CA GLU A 95 -3.67 -4.04 54.44
C GLU A 95 -2.13 -4.05 54.40
N LYS A 96 -1.57 -3.19 53.54
CA LYS A 96 -0.19 -2.64 53.51
C LYS A 96 0.86 -3.32 52.61
N LYS A 97 1.10 -2.74 51.42
CA LYS A 97 2.16 -1.71 51.20
C LYS A 97 2.17 -1.25 49.74
N LYS A 98 1.61 -0.07 49.47
CA LYS A 98 1.70 0.64 48.19
C LYS A 98 3.04 1.41 48.20
N LYS A 99 3.99 1.01 47.36
CA LYS A 99 5.19 1.83 47.08
C LYS A 99 4.78 2.95 46.13
N GLU A 100 4.85 4.18 46.60
CA GLU A 100 4.67 5.39 45.79
C GLU A 100 5.76 5.45 44.72
N LYS A 101 5.33 5.56 43.46
CA LYS A 101 6.17 5.83 42.30
C LYS A 101 5.92 7.30 41.94
N PRO A 102 6.96 8.13 41.70
CA PRO A 102 6.77 9.56 41.51
C PRO A 102 5.90 9.82 40.27
N GLU A 103 4.76 10.49 40.49
CA GLU A 103 3.84 10.92 39.43
C GLU A 103 4.54 11.96 38.54
N LYS A 104 4.94 11.54 37.33
CA LYS A 104 5.26 12.48 36.26
C LYS A 104 3.97 13.24 35.90
N PRO A 105 4.01 14.56 35.63
CA PRO A 105 2.79 15.34 35.40
C PRO A 105 1.99 14.70 34.26
N ALA A 106 0.75 14.34 34.56
CA ALA A 106 -0.19 13.79 33.59
C ALA A 106 -0.38 14.81 32.47
N LYS A 107 0.13 14.50 31.28
CA LYS A 107 -0.08 15.33 30.09
C LYS A 107 -1.60 15.52 29.90
N PRO A 108 -2.09 16.74 29.60
CA PRO A 108 -3.51 16.98 29.42
C PRO A 108 -4.06 16.06 28.32
N LYS A 109 -5.16 15.37 28.60
CA LYS A 109 -5.84 14.50 27.63
C LYS A 109 -6.50 15.38 26.57
N ILE A 110 -5.99 15.33 25.34
CA ILE A 110 -6.52 16.09 24.22
C ILE A 110 -7.89 15.52 23.87
N ALA A 111 -8.93 16.37 23.78
CA ALA A 111 -10.27 15.91 23.41
C ALA A 111 -10.29 15.38 21.96
N PRO A 112 -11.00 14.26 21.68
CA PRO A 112 -11.00 13.62 20.36
C PRO A 112 -11.49 14.52 19.23
N VAL A 113 -12.28 15.54 19.55
CA VAL A 113 -12.78 16.55 18.61
C VAL A 113 -11.64 17.37 17.97
N HIS A 114 -10.59 17.71 18.74
CA HIS A 114 -9.44 18.44 18.21
C HIS A 114 -8.57 17.56 17.30
N ILE A 115 -8.53 16.26 17.58
CA ILE A 115 -7.83 15.28 16.74
C ILE A 115 -8.59 15.13 15.42
N TRP A 116 -9.91 14.99 15.44
CA TRP A 116 -10.72 14.91 14.22
C TRP A 116 -10.65 16.18 13.37
N ARG A 117 -10.63 17.37 13.99
CA ARG A 117 -10.37 18.63 13.28
C ARG A 117 -8.98 18.64 12.65
N ALA A 118 -7.94 18.23 13.37
CA ALA A 118 -6.58 18.15 12.83
C ALA A 118 -6.47 17.14 11.68
N VAL A 119 -7.10 15.97 11.80
CA VAL A 119 -7.13 14.92 10.76
C VAL A 119 -7.85 15.42 9.51
N SER A 120 -8.96 16.17 9.66
CA SER A 120 -9.69 16.73 8.52
C SER A 120 -8.87 17.73 7.69
N ILE A 121 -7.92 18.44 8.31
CA ILE A 121 -6.96 19.31 7.59
C ILE A 121 -5.74 18.50 7.11
N LEU A 122 -5.23 17.58 7.94
CA LEU A 122 -4.00 16.84 7.65
C LEU A 122 -4.17 15.85 6.50
N VAL A 123 -5.28 15.12 6.44
CA VAL A 123 -5.55 14.11 5.40
C VAL A 123 -5.55 14.70 3.99
N PRO A 124 -6.34 15.75 3.66
CA PRO A 124 -6.30 16.32 2.31
C PRO A 124 -4.93 16.94 2.01
N SER A 125 -4.25 17.54 2.99
CA SER A 125 -2.91 18.09 2.81
C SER A 125 -1.89 17.00 2.43
N VAL A 126 -1.89 15.87 3.15
CA VAL A 126 -1.02 14.73 2.86
C VAL A 126 -1.40 14.09 1.53
N LEU A 127 -2.70 13.99 1.19
CA LEU A 127 -3.15 13.46 -0.09
C LEU A 127 -2.66 14.31 -1.26
N VAL A 128 -2.78 15.63 -1.18
CA VAL A 128 -2.26 16.55 -2.20
C VAL A 128 -0.73 16.46 -2.30
N LEU A 129 -0.03 16.32 -1.16
CA LEU A 129 1.42 16.14 -1.15
C LEU A 129 1.83 14.82 -1.84
N LEU A 130 1.12 13.71 -1.58
CA LEU A 130 1.37 12.43 -2.24
C LEU A 130 1.07 12.48 -3.74
N LEU A 131 -0.06 13.10 -4.14
CA LEU A 131 -0.42 13.30 -5.55
C LEU A 131 0.63 14.16 -6.28
N SER A 132 1.13 15.21 -5.63
CA SER A 132 2.19 16.06 -6.18
C SER A 132 3.47 15.27 -6.40
N VAL A 133 3.96 14.56 -5.38
CA VAL A 133 5.17 13.72 -5.51
C VAL A 133 4.97 12.63 -6.57
N TYR A 134 3.78 12.04 -6.67
CA TYR A 134 3.44 11.07 -7.70
C TYR A 134 3.55 11.65 -9.11
N LEU A 135 2.95 12.82 -9.36
CA LEU A 135 3.00 13.50 -10.66
C LEU A 135 4.42 13.98 -11.03
N LEU A 136 5.26 14.33 -10.04
CA LEU A 136 6.66 14.69 -10.30
C LEU A 136 7.57 13.49 -10.62
N THR A 137 7.16 12.29 -10.25
CA THR A 137 7.95 11.06 -10.43
C THR A 137 7.53 10.38 -11.74
N PRO A 138 8.47 9.75 -12.51
CA PRO A 138 8.14 9.02 -13.73
C PRO A 138 7.20 7.81 -13.52
N LEU A 139 6.87 7.45 -12.27
CA LEU A 139 5.84 6.45 -11.98
C LEU A 139 4.45 6.84 -12.50
N SER A 140 4.20 8.13 -12.72
CA SER A 140 2.93 8.63 -13.23
C SER A 140 2.79 8.56 -14.75
N THR A 141 3.86 8.29 -15.49
CA THR A 141 3.84 8.17 -16.97
C THR A 141 3.91 6.71 -17.44
N ILE A 142 4.38 5.80 -16.58
CA ILE A 142 4.44 4.36 -16.86
C ILE A 142 3.02 3.79 -16.98
N LYS A 143 2.71 3.25 -18.16
CA LYS A 143 1.43 2.62 -18.47
C LYS A 143 1.62 1.48 -19.46
N ASN A 144 0.74 0.49 -19.38
CA ASN A 144 0.66 -0.61 -20.33
C ASN A 144 -0.68 -0.50 -21.06
N ILE A 145 -0.63 -0.44 -22.40
CA ILE A 145 -1.82 -0.29 -23.24
C ILE A 145 -2.06 -1.61 -23.96
N GLU A 146 -3.13 -2.29 -23.57
CA GLU A 146 -3.61 -3.53 -24.20
C GLU A 146 -4.76 -3.21 -25.13
N VAL A 147 -4.75 -3.76 -26.35
CA VAL A 147 -5.83 -3.57 -27.33
C VAL A 147 -6.59 -4.89 -27.48
N LYS A 148 -7.92 -4.84 -27.41
CA LYS A 148 -8.82 -5.99 -27.53
C LYS A 148 -9.91 -5.70 -28.55
N GLY A 149 -10.38 -6.75 -29.23
CA GLY A 149 -11.45 -6.65 -30.23
C GLY A 149 -10.98 -6.17 -31.60
N ASN A 150 -9.67 -6.11 -31.83
CA ASN A 150 -9.11 -5.92 -33.17
C ASN A 150 -9.14 -7.25 -33.95
N SER A 151 -9.47 -7.19 -35.23
CA SER A 151 -9.50 -8.34 -36.14
C SER A 151 -8.70 -8.08 -37.39
N ASN A 152 -9.00 -6.99 -38.09
CA ASN A 152 -8.31 -6.58 -39.31
C ASN A 152 -7.25 -5.52 -39.04
N THR A 153 -7.45 -4.66 -38.03
CA THR A 153 -6.51 -3.59 -37.68
C THR A 153 -5.44 -4.10 -36.72
N GLN A 154 -4.19 -3.67 -36.88
CA GLN A 154 -3.14 -4.01 -35.91
C GLN A 154 -3.29 -3.20 -34.62
N ALA A 155 -2.88 -3.81 -33.50
CA ALA A 155 -2.94 -3.16 -32.19
C ALA A 155 -2.11 -1.87 -32.13
N ASP A 156 -0.97 -1.83 -32.82
CA ASP A 156 -0.08 -0.67 -32.80
C ASP A 156 -0.63 0.50 -33.63
N ASP A 157 -1.36 0.22 -34.72
CA ASP A 157 -2.08 1.25 -35.49
C ASP A 157 -3.20 1.88 -34.65
N ILE A 158 -3.91 1.07 -33.85
CA ILE A 158 -4.94 1.56 -32.91
C ILE A 158 -4.30 2.43 -31.82
N LYS A 159 -3.16 2.01 -31.27
CA LYS A 159 -2.42 2.83 -30.29
C LYS A 159 -1.97 4.15 -30.90
N GLN A 160 -1.46 4.14 -32.14
CA GLN A 160 -1.04 5.36 -32.82
C GLN A 160 -2.24 6.28 -33.11
N ALA A 161 -3.36 5.72 -33.60
CA ALA A 161 -4.60 6.46 -33.84
C ALA A 161 -5.21 7.06 -32.57
N SER A 162 -5.00 6.42 -31.40
CA SER A 162 -5.38 6.99 -30.11
C SER A 162 -4.64 8.29 -29.80
N GLY A 163 -3.41 8.45 -30.28
CA GLY A 163 -2.56 9.59 -29.97
C GLY A 163 -2.12 9.65 -28.50
N ILE A 164 -2.23 8.54 -27.77
CA ILE A 164 -1.71 8.42 -26.40
C ILE A 164 -0.19 8.37 -26.48
N GLN A 165 0.47 9.32 -25.83
CA GLN A 165 1.93 9.37 -25.79
C GLN A 165 2.48 8.71 -24.52
N ASP A 166 3.70 8.19 -24.57
CA ASP A 166 4.36 7.62 -23.39
C ASP A 166 4.58 8.65 -22.29
N SER A 167 4.70 9.94 -22.64
CA SER A 167 4.81 11.06 -21.69
C SER A 167 3.50 11.43 -21.00
N ASP A 168 2.35 10.97 -21.49
CA ASP A 168 1.06 11.32 -20.91
C ASP A 168 0.90 10.71 -19.52
N TYR A 169 0.43 11.52 -18.58
CA TYR A 169 0.15 11.08 -17.21
C TYR A 169 -1.04 10.12 -17.17
N THR A 170 -0.94 9.03 -16.40
CA THR A 170 -2.01 8.03 -16.25
C THR A 170 -3.33 8.62 -15.77
N LEU A 171 -3.29 9.57 -14.83
CA LEU A 171 -4.50 10.23 -14.32
C LEU A 171 -5.13 11.16 -15.36
N ALA A 172 -4.33 11.87 -16.15
CA ALA A 172 -4.84 12.70 -17.23
C ALA A 172 -5.53 11.83 -18.29
N LEU A 173 -4.90 10.72 -18.68
CA LEU A 173 -5.47 9.73 -19.58
C LEU A 173 -6.81 9.17 -19.06
N LEU A 174 -6.91 8.92 -17.75
CA LEU A 174 -8.15 8.44 -17.12
C LEU A 174 -9.28 9.47 -17.20
N LEU A 175 -8.95 10.75 -17.03
CA LEU A 175 -9.89 11.87 -17.10
C LEU A 175 -10.38 12.07 -18.55
N ASP A 176 -9.45 12.02 -19.51
CA ASP A 176 -9.70 12.35 -20.92
C ASP A 176 -9.98 11.14 -21.82
N LYS A 177 -10.32 9.98 -21.22
CA LYS A 177 -10.51 8.70 -21.94
C LYS A 177 -11.49 8.78 -23.12
N GLU A 178 -12.53 9.61 -23.02
CA GLU A 178 -13.54 9.77 -24.06
C GLU A 178 -12.97 10.47 -25.29
N THR A 179 -12.11 11.49 -25.09
CA THR A 179 -11.44 12.19 -26.18
C THR A 179 -10.50 11.25 -26.94
N TYR A 180 -9.77 10.39 -26.22
CA TYR A 180 -8.93 9.37 -26.86
C TYR A 180 -9.78 8.32 -27.59
N ALA A 181 -10.90 7.88 -27.01
CA ALA A 181 -11.83 6.95 -27.67
C ALA A 181 -12.44 7.55 -28.96
N GLU A 182 -12.78 8.84 -28.97
CA GLU A 182 -13.27 9.54 -30.15
C GLU A 182 -12.19 9.63 -31.25
N ARG A 183 -10.93 9.88 -30.89
CA ARG A 183 -9.81 9.85 -31.85
C ARG A 183 -9.66 8.47 -32.47
N ILE A 184 -9.75 7.39 -31.68
CA ILE A 184 -9.70 6.03 -32.19
C ILE A 184 -10.87 5.78 -33.16
N LYS A 185 -12.09 6.21 -32.80
CA LYS A 185 -13.29 6.08 -33.65
C LYS A 185 -13.21 6.86 -34.97
N SER A 186 -12.35 7.87 -35.07
CA SER A 186 -12.14 8.60 -36.33
C SER A 186 -11.48 7.74 -37.42
N ASN A 187 -10.90 6.59 -37.05
CA ASN A 187 -10.44 5.60 -38.00
C ASN A 187 -11.64 4.89 -38.67
N HIS A 188 -11.63 4.82 -40.01
CA HIS A 188 -12.74 4.27 -40.79
C HIS A 188 -13.04 2.78 -40.52
N TRP A 189 -12.08 2.01 -40.01
CA TRP A 189 -12.27 0.61 -39.63
C TRP A 189 -13.04 0.44 -38.32
N ILE A 190 -13.12 1.47 -37.47
CA ILE A 190 -13.56 1.35 -36.08
C ILE A 190 -14.99 1.90 -35.90
N GLU A 191 -15.91 1.02 -35.52
CA GLU A 191 -17.30 1.37 -35.19
C GLU A 191 -17.39 2.07 -33.84
N SER A 192 -16.70 1.52 -32.84
CA SER A 192 -16.67 2.09 -31.49
C SER A 192 -15.38 1.73 -30.76
N ALA A 193 -14.95 2.60 -29.86
CA ALA A 193 -13.81 2.38 -28.99
C ALA A 193 -14.18 2.75 -27.55
N LYS A 194 -13.67 2.00 -26.59
CA LYS A 194 -13.79 2.27 -25.16
C LYS A 194 -12.46 2.03 -24.50
N ILE A 195 -12.10 2.88 -23.53
CA ILE A 195 -10.87 2.75 -22.78
C ILE A 195 -11.21 2.47 -21.33
N ASN A 196 -10.83 1.28 -20.87
CA ASN A 196 -11.02 0.82 -19.51
C ASN A 196 -9.71 0.91 -18.73
N TYR A 197 -9.79 1.44 -17.51
CA TYR A 197 -8.64 1.54 -16.62
C TYR A 197 -8.60 0.37 -15.64
N GLN A 198 -7.43 -0.28 -15.57
CA GLN A 198 -7.14 -1.34 -14.63
C GLN A 198 -5.93 -0.97 -13.78
N PHE A 199 -6.18 -0.76 -12.48
CA PHE A 199 -5.12 -0.53 -11.50
C PHE A 199 -4.09 -1.68 -11.54
N PRO A 200 -2.76 -1.41 -11.46
CA PRO A 200 -2.12 -0.14 -11.13
C PRO A 200 -1.76 0.78 -12.32
N THR A 201 -1.47 0.22 -13.49
CA THR A 201 -0.94 1.00 -14.64
C THR A 201 -1.42 0.46 -15.99
N ASN A 202 -2.49 -0.34 -16.03
CA ASN A 202 -2.95 -0.98 -17.26
C ASN A 202 -4.17 -0.25 -17.82
N PHE A 203 -4.17 -0.01 -19.12
CA PHE A 203 -5.29 0.55 -19.87
C PHE A 203 -5.66 -0.45 -20.96
N THR A 204 -6.92 -0.86 -20.99
CA THR A 204 -7.45 -1.74 -22.02
C THR A 204 -8.30 -0.94 -22.98
N ILE A 205 -7.88 -0.88 -24.24
CA ILE A 205 -8.65 -0.30 -25.33
C ILE A 205 -9.49 -1.43 -25.93
N GLU A 206 -10.79 -1.37 -25.71
CA GLU A 206 -11.76 -2.25 -26.35
C GLU A 206 -12.27 -1.59 -27.63
N VAL A 207 -11.98 -2.21 -28.76
CA VAL A 207 -12.37 -1.74 -30.08
C VAL A 207 -13.41 -2.68 -30.66
N LYS A 208 -14.39 -2.11 -31.34
CA LYS A 208 -15.31 -2.84 -32.21
C LYS A 208 -15.08 -2.34 -33.63
N GLU A 209 -14.63 -3.23 -34.50
CA GLU A 209 -14.45 -2.94 -35.93
C GLU A 209 -15.78 -3.06 -36.68
N PHE A 210 -15.89 -2.38 -37.82
CA PHE A 210 -17.00 -2.59 -38.74
C PHE A 210 -16.84 -3.94 -39.46
N ASP A 211 -17.93 -4.70 -39.54
CA ASP A 211 -17.97 -5.93 -40.33
C ASP A 211 -17.84 -5.64 -41.83
N ILE A 212 -17.16 -6.53 -42.56
CA ILE A 212 -17.09 -6.47 -44.02
C ILE A 212 -18.37 -7.10 -44.58
N VAL A 213 -19.21 -6.28 -45.23
CA VAL A 213 -20.50 -6.72 -45.79
C VAL A 213 -20.40 -7.19 -47.24
N GLY A 214 -19.29 -6.87 -47.91
CA GLY A 214 -19.03 -7.29 -49.29
C GLY A 214 -17.72 -6.73 -49.81
N TYR A 215 -17.42 -7.02 -51.08
CA TYR A 215 -16.28 -6.47 -51.79
C TYR A 215 -16.76 -5.75 -53.05
N TYR A 216 -16.30 -4.51 -53.23
CA TYR A 216 -16.45 -3.79 -54.48
C TYR A 216 -15.30 -4.17 -55.41
N VAL A 217 -15.64 -4.53 -56.66
CA VAL A 217 -14.65 -4.92 -57.66
C VAL A 217 -14.42 -3.74 -58.60
N SER A 218 -13.18 -3.25 -58.63
CA SER A 218 -12.75 -2.20 -59.56
C SER A 218 -11.58 -2.74 -60.38
N GLY A 219 -11.85 -3.17 -61.61
CA GLY A 219 -10.85 -3.83 -62.45
C GLY A 219 -10.47 -5.21 -61.90
N GLU A 220 -9.20 -5.37 -61.49
CA GLU A 220 -8.64 -6.60 -60.90
C GLU A 220 -8.53 -6.53 -59.36
N GLU A 221 -8.91 -5.40 -58.75
CA GLU A 221 -8.76 -5.14 -57.32
C GLU A 221 -10.10 -5.31 -56.57
N TYR A 222 -9.99 -5.81 -55.34
CA TYR A 222 -11.12 -6.07 -54.45
C TYR A 222 -11.03 -5.17 -53.22
N TYR A 223 -12.01 -4.28 -53.07
CA TYR A 223 -12.06 -3.32 -51.97
C TYR A 223 -13.14 -3.72 -50.97
N PRO A 224 -12.82 -3.90 -49.67
CA PRO A 224 -13.81 -4.28 -48.68
C PRO A 224 -14.80 -3.13 -48.45
N ILE A 225 -16.08 -3.45 -48.48
CA ILE A 225 -17.16 -2.53 -48.10
C ILE A 225 -17.48 -2.82 -46.63
N LEU A 226 -17.28 -1.82 -45.78
CA LEU A 226 -17.58 -1.91 -44.36
C LEU A 226 -19.09 -1.72 -44.12
N SER A 227 -19.60 -2.23 -42.99
CA SER A 227 -20.99 -2.03 -42.59
C SER A 227 -21.36 -0.56 -42.35
N SER A 228 -20.36 0.32 -42.21
CA SER A 228 -20.51 1.78 -42.23
C SER A 228 -20.93 2.34 -43.60
N GLY A 229 -20.80 1.54 -44.67
CA GLY A 229 -20.97 1.97 -46.06
C GLY A 229 -19.73 2.65 -46.66
N THR A 230 -18.61 2.66 -45.93
CA THR A 230 -17.33 3.21 -46.41
C THR A 230 -16.57 2.13 -47.18
N VAL A 231 -15.89 2.53 -48.26
CA VAL A 231 -15.04 1.67 -49.09
C VAL A 231 -13.61 2.18 -48.97
N GLU A 232 -12.66 1.27 -48.85
CA GLU A 232 -11.23 1.58 -48.92
C GLU A 232 -10.77 1.82 -50.37
#